data_AF-A0A3M1JA21-F1
#
_entry.id   AF-A0A3M1JA21-F1
#
_cell.length_a   1.000
_cell.length_b   1.000
_cell.length_c   1.000
_cell.angle_alpha   90.00
_cell.angle_beta   90.00
_cell.angle_gamma   90.00
#
_symmetry.space_group_name_H-M   'P 1'
#
loop_
_entity.id
_entity.type
_entity.pdbx_description
1 polymer ?
#
loop_
_entity_poly.entity_id
_entity_poly.type
_entity_poly.pdbx_seq_one_letter_code
_entity_poly.pdbx_strand_id
1 'polypeptide(L)'
;FAADIVFIGSTPVMWAGPLDNLLAALDRILDLDVTTIIPGHGPLTDKDGVRSVKRYWLYVAEAARAAFDAGTPPERAASQIAHGSGLRERGFAHWDSPERIMTNVHLLYRHWSGREAPLGIPEKFNLMRKQALLAHSLPDATPALMHRL
;
A
#
# COMPACT_ATOMS: atom_id res chain seq x y z
N PHE A 1 -20.00 -5.30 3.69
CA PHE A 1 -19.28 -4.22 2.97
C PHE A 1 -18.08 -3.81 3.82
N ALA A 2 -16.89 -3.71 3.22
CA ALA A 2 -15.63 -3.51 3.95
C ALA A 2 -14.98 -2.13 3.73
N ALA A 3 -15.64 -1.22 2.99
CA ALA A 3 -15.10 0.09 2.64
C ALA A 3 -13.66 0.02 2.10
N ASP A 4 -12.89 1.10 2.22
CA ASP A 4 -11.49 1.17 1.75
C ASP A 4 -10.50 0.50 2.73
N ILE A 5 -10.90 -0.63 3.32
CA ILE A 5 -10.02 -1.53 4.07
C ILE A 5 -9.57 -2.70 3.18
N VAL A 6 -10.43 -3.15 2.26
CA VAL A 6 -10.16 -4.29 1.36
C VAL A 6 -10.12 -3.81 -0.08
N PHE A 7 -8.99 -4.03 -0.74
CA PHE A 7 -8.74 -3.73 -2.15
C PHE A 7 -8.45 -5.03 -2.88
N ILE A 8 -9.21 -5.34 -3.93
CA ILE A 8 -9.03 -6.56 -4.72
C ILE A 8 -8.49 -6.19 -6.10
N GLY A 9 -7.33 -6.76 -6.46
CA GLY A 9 -6.65 -6.47 -7.72
C GLY A 9 -6.00 -5.09 -7.81
N SER A 10 -5.94 -4.35 -6.70
CA SER A 10 -5.29 -3.04 -6.64
C SER A 10 -4.50 -2.86 -5.37
N THR A 11 -3.44 -2.07 -5.45
CA THR A 11 -2.56 -1.75 -4.33
C THR A 11 -3.33 -0.93 -3.29
N PRO A 12 -3.46 -1.43 -2.03
CA PRO A 12 -4.14 -0.68 -0.99
C PRO A 12 -3.32 0.54 -0.59
N VAL A 13 -3.99 1.59 -0.13
CA VAL A 13 -3.36 2.82 0.31
C VAL A 13 -3.76 3.13 1.74
N MET A 14 -2.78 3.44 2.57
CA MET A 14 -2.99 3.94 3.92
C MET A 14 -3.06 5.47 3.83
N TRP A 15 -4.23 6.04 4.11
CA TRP A 15 -4.39 7.51 4.20
C TRP A 15 -4.12 8.03 5.60
N ALA A 16 -4.42 7.22 6.60
CA ALA A 16 -4.14 7.45 8.01
C ALA A 16 -3.67 6.13 8.62
N GLY A 17 -2.59 6.17 9.40
CA GLY A 17 -2.12 5.02 10.16
C GLY A 17 -2.43 5.16 11.66
N PRO A 18 -1.81 4.35 12.51
CA PRO A 18 -0.75 3.38 12.20
C PRO A 18 -1.26 2.15 11.42
N LEU A 19 -0.32 1.41 10.82
CA LEU A 19 -0.62 0.17 10.09
C LEU A 19 -1.33 -0.87 10.97
N ASP A 20 -1.01 -0.92 12.26
CA ASP A 20 -1.60 -1.87 13.21
C ASP A 20 -3.13 -1.76 13.26
N ASN A 21 -3.69 -0.57 13.09
CA ASN A 21 -5.14 -0.37 13.03
C ASN A 21 -5.74 -0.99 11.76
N LEU A 22 -5.06 -0.92 10.62
CA LEU A 22 -5.49 -1.57 9.39
C LEU A 22 -5.41 -3.09 9.52
N LEU A 23 -4.34 -3.62 10.11
CA LEU A 23 -4.18 -5.05 10.34
C LEU A 23 -5.27 -5.58 11.30
N ALA A 24 -5.55 -4.86 12.38
CA ALA A 24 -6.63 -5.20 13.31
C ALA A 24 -8.02 -5.15 12.65
N ALA A 25 -8.26 -4.20 11.75
CA ALA A 25 -9.49 -4.15 10.97
C ALA A 25 -9.64 -5.35 10.02
N LEU A 26 -8.56 -5.76 9.35
CA LEU A 26 -8.54 -6.96 8.50
C LEU A 26 -8.80 -8.22 9.33
N ASP A 27 -8.20 -8.33 10.52
CA ASP A 27 -8.44 -9.46 11.43
C ASP A 27 -9.88 -9.52 11.91
N ARG A 28 -10.46 -8.38 12.28
CA ARG A 28 -11.88 -8.30 12.65
C ARG A 28 -12.80 -8.76 11.51
N ILE A 29 -12.46 -8.47 10.25
CA ILE A 29 -13.22 -8.97 9.09
C ILE A 29 -13.07 -10.50 8.95
N LEU A 30 -11.87 -11.03 9.15
CA LEU A 30 -11.60 -12.47 9.06
C LEU A 30 -12.35 -13.29 10.13
N ASP A 31 -12.61 -12.69 11.30
CA ASP A 31 -13.33 -13.30 12.41
C ASP A 31 -14.85 -13.34 12.23
N LEU A 32 -15.41 -12.58 11.28
CA LEU A 32 -16.85 -12.59 11.00
C LEU A 32 -17.29 -13.93 10.40
N ASP A 33 -18.48 -14.40 10.79
CA ASP A 33 -19.13 -15.57 10.18
C ASP A 33 -19.84 -15.18 8.86
N VAL A 34 -19.04 -14.89 7.83
CA VAL A 34 -19.50 -14.49 6.50
C VAL A 34 -18.72 -15.22 5.41
N THR A 35 -19.41 -15.52 4.30
CA THR A 35 -18.82 -16.13 3.10
C THR A 35 -18.55 -15.11 2.00
N THR A 36 -19.32 -14.01 1.97
CA THR A 36 -19.21 -12.96 0.94
C THR A 36 -18.80 -11.64 1.56
N ILE A 37 -17.78 -11.02 0.99
CA ILE A 37 -17.27 -9.70 1.35
C ILE A 37 -17.34 -8.78 0.13
N ILE A 38 -17.99 -7.64 0.30
CA ILE A 38 -18.00 -6.56 -0.69
C ILE A 38 -16.84 -5.62 -0.34
N PRO A 39 -15.75 -5.57 -1.13
CA PRO A 39 -14.64 -4.65 -0.88
C PRO A 39 -15.02 -3.21 -1.22
N GLY A 40 -14.20 -2.24 -0.81
CA GLY A 40 -14.32 -0.85 -1.30
C GLY A 40 -13.88 -0.73 -2.76
N HIS A 41 -12.89 -1.51 -3.16
CA HIS A 41 -12.34 -1.53 -4.51
C HIS A 41 -12.17 -2.95 -5.06
N GLY A 42 -12.53 -3.12 -6.34
CA GLY A 42 -12.40 -4.38 -7.06
C GLY A 42 -13.67 -5.27 -7.00
N PRO A 43 -13.60 -6.50 -7.55
CA PRO A 43 -14.72 -7.43 -7.59
C PRO A 43 -15.09 -7.98 -6.22
N LEU A 44 -16.28 -8.59 -6.11
CA LEU A 44 -16.69 -9.36 -4.92
C LEU A 44 -15.63 -10.38 -4.52
N THR A 45 -15.49 -10.60 -3.21
CA THR A 45 -14.48 -11.48 -2.65
C THR A 45 -14.98 -12.21 -1.41
N ASP A 46 -14.08 -12.96 -0.78
CA ASP A 46 -14.28 -13.74 0.44
C ASP A 46 -13.10 -13.52 1.39
N LYS A 47 -12.92 -14.42 2.36
CA LYS A 47 -11.84 -14.34 3.35
C LYS A 47 -10.44 -14.44 2.70
N ASP A 48 -10.28 -15.07 1.54
CA ASP A 48 -8.99 -15.19 0.87
C ASP A 48 -8.53 -13.88 0.25
N GLY A 49 -9.46 -13.06 -0.24
CA GLY A 49 -9.18 -11.68 -0.65
C GLY A 49 -8.62 -10.85 0.51
N VAL A 50 -9.26 -10.93 1.68
CA VAL A 50 -8.81 -10.23 2.90
C VAL A 50 -7.42 -10.70 3.34
N ARG A 51 -7.18 -12.01 3.34
CA ARG A 51 -5.84 -12.58 3.63
C ARG A 51 -4.79 -12.07 2.63
N SER A 52 -5.14 -11.92 1.35
CA SER A 52 -4.23 -11.39 0.33
C SER A 52 -3.83 -9.94 0.63
N VAL A 53 -4.80 -9.08 0.97
CA VAL A 53 -4.54 -7.70 1.39
C VAL A 53 -3.67 -7.66 2.65
N LYS A 54 -3.95 -8.52 3.64
CA LYS A 54 -3.12 -8.62 4.87
C LYS A 54 -1.68 -9.02 4.54
N ARG A 55 -1.47 -10.02 3.67
CA ARG A 55 -0.12 -10.43 3.23
C ARG A 55 0.63 -9.31 2.52
N TYR A 56 -0.04 -8.51 1.70
CA TYR A 56 0.56 -7.34 1.07
C TYR A 56 1.09 -6.35 2.13
N TRP A 57 0.25 -6.01 3.11
CA TRP A 57 0.61 -5.07 4.16
C TRP A 57 1.80 -5.55 5.00
N LEU A 58 1.80 -6.82 5.40
CA LEU A 58 2.91 -7.41 6.16
C LEU A 58 4.22 -7.38 5.38
N TYR A 59 4.19 -7.73 4.09
CA TYR A 59 5.39 -7.66 3.24
C TYR A 59 5.92 -6.23 3.10
N VAL A 60 5.06 -5.26 2.80
CA VAL A 60 5.50 -3.87 2.63
C VAL A 60 6.05 -3.31 3.94
N ALA A 61 5.41 -3.63 5.08
CA ALA A 61 5.90 -3.22 6.39
C ALA A 61 7.28 -3.80 6.70
N GLU A 62 7.49 -5.09 6.45
CA GLU A 62 8.78 -5.77 6.63
C GLU A 62 9.87 -5.14 5.75
N ALA A 63 9.62 -5.00 4.45
CA ALA A 63 10.58 -4.44 3.51
C ALA A 63 10.91 -2.96 3.81
N ALA A 64 9.89 -2.16 4.14
CA ALA A 64 10.06 -0.77 4.51
C ALA A 64 10.79 -0.64 5.85
N ARG A 65 10.56 -1.55 6.80
CA ARG A 65 11.24 -1.54 8.09
C ARG A 65 12.73 -1.83 7.94
N ALA A 66 13.08 -2.84 7.14
CA ALA A 66 14.48 -3.14 6.83
C ALA A 66 15.21 -1.92 6.21
N ALA A 67 14.55 -1.22 5.27
CA ALA A 67 15.11 -0.01 4.67
C ALA A 67 15.21 1.16 5.68
N PHE A 68 14.23 1.30 6.56
CA PHE A 68 14.22 2.32 7.62
C PHE A 68 15.39 2.11 8.60
N ASP A 69 15.58 0.88 9.07
CA ASP A 69 16.67 0.51 9.99
C ASP A 69 18.05 0.68 9.33
N ALA A 70 18.13 0.53 8.01
CA ALA A 70 19.32 0.83 7.22
C ALA A 70 19.52 2.33 6.92
N GLY A 71 18.66 3.23 7.43
CA GLY A 71 18.74 4.67 7.19
C GLY A 71 18.38 5.10 5.76
N THR A 72 17.75 4.23 4.98
CA THR A 72 17.37 4.53 3.59
C THR A 72 16.19 5.50 3.56
N PRO A 73 16.23 6.63 2.83
CA PRO A 73 15.11 7.57 2.73
C PRO A 73 13.83 6.93 2.19
N PRO A 74 12.62 7.38 2.62
CA PRO A 74 11.35 6.72 2.30
C PRO A 74 11.07 6.65 0.79
N GLU A 75 11.38 7.70 0.03
CA GLU A 75 11.20 7.67 -1.44
C GLU A 75 12.08 6.62 -2.13
N ARG A 76 13.31 6.42 -1.64
CA ARG A 76 14.23 5.42 -2.19
C ARG A 76 13.74 4.02 -1.82
N ALA A 77 13.33 3.82 -0.57
CA ALA A 77 12.77 2.56 -0.10
C ALA A 77 11.51 2.18 -0.90
N ALA A 78 10.57 3.11 -1.06
CA ALA A 78 9.36 2.89 -1.87
C ALA A 78 9.68 2.51 -3.32
N SER A 79 10.62 3.22 -3.95
CA SER A 79 11.09 2.91 -5.30
C SER A 79 11.71 1.52 -5.38
N GLN A 80 12.61 1.16 -4.46
CA GLN A 80 13.24 -0.15 -4.41
C GLN A 80 12.23 -1.29 -4.24
N ILE A 81 11.22 -1.11 -3.38
CA ILE A 81 10.18 -2.14 -3.17
C ILE A 81 9.29 -2.27 -4.41
N ALA A 82 8.93 -1.15 -5.05
CA ALA A 82 8.09 -1.15 -6.26
C ALA A 82 8.78 -1.83 -7.46
N HIS A 83 10.09 -1.58 -7.63
CA HIS A 83 10.89 -2.13 -8.73
C HIS A 83 11.45 -3.53 -8.43
N GLY A 84 11.53 -3.92 -7.16
CA GLY A 84 12.06 -5.20 -6.72
C GLY A 84 11.22 -6.40 -7.15
N SER A 85 11.81 -7.59 -7.10
CA SER A 85 11.12 -8.84 -7.44
C SER A 85 10.10 -9.27 -6.38
N GLY A 86 10.20 -8.78 -5.14
CA GLY A 86 9.38 -9.29 -4.03
C GLY A 86 7.87 -9.08 -4.20
N LEU A 87 7.41 -8.02 -4.86
CA LEU A 87 5.99 -7.87 -5.22
C LEU A 87 5.56 -8.94 -6.24
N ARG A 88 6.42 -9.25 -7.21
CA ARG A 88 6.16 -10.26 -8.25
C ARG A 88 6.12 -11.67 -7.69
N GLU A 89 7.13 -12.02 -6.89
CA GLU A 89 7.26 -13.34 -6.24
C GLU A 89 6.07 -13.66 -5.35
N ARG A 90 5.44 -12.63 -4.76
CA ARG A 90 4.26 -12.77 -3.90
C ARG A 90 2.94 -12.60 -4.66
N GLY A 91 2.98 -12.44 -5.98
CA GLY A 91 1.81 -12.32 -6.83
C GLY A 91 1.11 -10.97 -6.78
N PHE A 92 1.77 -9.88 -6.35
CA PHE A 92 1.20 -8.53 -6.31
C PHE A 92 1.56 -7.67 -7.53
N ALA A 93 2.47 -8.12 -8.40
CA ALA A 93 2.91 -7.32 -9.56
C ALA A 93 1.81 -7.01 -10.58
N HIS A 94 0.69 -7.74 -10.56
CA HIS A 94 -0.47 -7.50 -11.43
C HIS A 94 -1.52 -6.60 -10.79
N TRP A 95 -1.29 -6.11 -9.56
CA TRP A 95 -2.21 -5.19 -8.91
C TRP A 95 -2.06 -3.78 -9.45
N ASP A 96 -3.19 -3.13 -9.69
CA ASP A 96 -3.23 -1.75 -10.13
C ASP A 96 -2.58 -0.79 -9.13
N SER A 97 -2.11 0.33 -9.64
CA SER A 97 -1.54 1.46 -8.91
C SER A 97 -0.42 1.10 -7.92
N PRO A 98 0.63 0.35 -8.35
CA PRO A 98 1.75 -0.02 -7.48
C PRO A 98 2.46 1.21 -6.88
N GLU A 99 2.40 2.37 -7.53
CA GLU A 99 2.94 3.63 -7.06
C GLU A 99 2.40 4.08 -5.69
N ARG A 100 1.21 3.62 -5.29
CA ARG A 100 0.61 3.91 -3.96
C ARG A 100 1.50 3.50 -2.81
N ILE A 101 2.45 2.58 -3.05
CA ILE A 101 3.48 2.21 -2.09
C ILE A 101 4.32 3.41 -1.63
N MET A 102 4.48 4.45 -2.46
CA MET A 102 5.14 5.70 -2.06
C MET A 102 4.46 6.33 -0.84
N THR A 103 3.13 6.44 -0.87
CA THR A 103 2.35 6.96 0.26
C THR A 103 2.45 6.03 1.46
N ASN A 104 2.31 4.73 1.25
CA ASN A 104 2.37 3.73 2.32
C ASN A 104 3.70 3.77 3.08
N VAL A 105 4.83 3.69 2.36
CA VAL A 105 6.17 3.72 2.95
C VAL A 105 6.44 5.05 3.64
N HIS A 106 6.02 6.18 3.04
CA HIS A 106 6.18 7.48 3.66
C HIS A 106 5.45 7.58 5.02
N LEU A 107 4.21 7.08 5.11
CA LEU A 107 3.47 7.10 6.36
C LEU A 107 4.03 6.12 7.39
N LEU A 108 4.46 4.93 6.98
CA LEU A 108 5.15 3.97 7.86
C LEU A 108 6.38 4.63 8.53
N TYR A 109 7.21 5.27 7.72
CA TYR A 109 8.39 5.99 8.20
C TYR A 109 8.05 7.10 9.19
N ARG A 110 6.97 7.85 8.93
CA ARG A 110 6.51 8.92 9.84
C ARG A 110 6.10 8.35 11.18
N HIS A 111 5.32 7.29 11.19
CA HIS A 111 4.89 6.61 12.42
C HIS A 111 6.07 6.08 13.22
N TRP A 112 7.02 5.39 12.57
CA TRP A 112 8.23 4.91 13.25
C TRP A 112 9.14 6.03 13.76
N SER A 113 9.04 7.24 13.19
CA SER A 113 9.75 8.43 13.65
C SER A 113 8.98 9.24 14.71
N GLY A 114 7.84 8.75 15.20
CA GLY A 114 6.99 9.46 16.18
C GLY A 114 6.27 10.69 15.62
N ARG A 115 6.13 10.80 14.29
CA ARG A 115 5.49 11.95 13.62
C ARG A 115 4.04 11.67 13.29
N GLU A 116 3.17 11.85 14.28
CA GLU A 116 1.74 11.51 14.18
C GLU A 116 0.86 12.65 13.62
N ALA A 117 1.35 13.89 13.64
CA ALA A 117 0.60 15.02 13.11
C ALA A 117 0.25 14.82 11.61
N PRO A 118 -0.97 15.21 11.17
CA PRO A 118 -1.34 15.16 9.76
C PRO A 118 -0.35 15.94 8.89
N LEU A 119 -0.15 15.46 7.66
CA LEU A 119 0.66 16.19 6.67
C LEU A 119 0.03 17.57 6.38
N GLY A 120 0.86 18.60 6.38
CA GLY A 120 0.48 19.91 5.86
C GLY A 120 0.18 19.86 4.37
N ILE A 121 -0.54 20.87 3.86
CA ILE A 121 -0.91 20.94 2.42
C ILE A 121 0.34 20.85 1.51
N PRO A 122 1.44 21.61 1.74
CA PRO A 122 2.63 21.49 0.89
C PRO A 122 3.27 20.10 0.92
N GLU A 123 3.29 19.45 2.09
CA GLU A 123 3.84 18.10 2.23
C GLU A 123 3.00 17.07 1.46
N LYS A 124 1.66 17.19 1.51
CA LYS A 124 0.75 16.34 0.73
C LYS A 124 1.01 16.47 -0.77
N PHE A 125 1.12 17.70 -1.30
CA PHE A 125 1.42 17.91 -2.72
C PHE A 125 2.78 17.33 -3.11
N ASN A 126 3.80 17.47 -2.27
CA ASN A 126 5.10 16.86 -2.55
C ASN A 126 5.05 15.32 -2.52
N LEU A 127 4.26 14.72 -1.62
CA LEU A 127 4.05 13.27 -1.59
C LEU A 127 3.33 12.78 -2.85
N MET A 128 2.26 13.48 -3.27
CA MET A 128 1.56 13.18 -4.53
C MET A 128 2.49 13.30 -5.73
N ARG A 129 3.35 14.33 -5.78
CA ARG A 129 4.36 14.49 -6.83
C ARG A 129 5.34 13.31 -6.84
N LYS A 130 5.84 12.88 -5.68
CA LYS A 130 6.73 11.70 -5.57
C LYS A 130 6.04 10.42 -6.05
N GLN A 131 4.77 10.23 -5.71
CA GLN A 131 3.97 9.10 -6.18
C GLN A 131 3.79 9.12 -7.70
N ALA A 132 3.48 10.28 -8.29
CA ALA A 132 3.36 10.44 -9.74
C ALA A 132 4.69 10.13 -10.47
N LEU A 133 5.82 10.57 -9.92
CA LEU A 133 7.14 10.23 -10.47
C LEU A 133 7.43 8.73 -10.40
N LEU A 134 7.03 8.06 -9.31
CA LEU A 134 7.15 6.61 -9.21
C LEU A 134 6.26 5.92 -10.25
N ALA A 135 5.02 6.39 -10.44
CA ALA A 135 4.11 5.88 -11.46
C ALA A 135 4.73 5.93 -12.85
N HIS A 136 5.32 7.07 -13.23
CA HIS A 136 5.97 7.22 -14.54
C HIS A 136 7.19 6.30 -14.71
N SER A 137 7.88 5.95 -13.62
CA SER A 137 8.99 4.99 -13.67
C SER A 137 8.54 3.54 -13.84
N LEU A 138 7.24 3.25 -13.78
CA LEU A 138 6.64 1.90 -13.89
C LEU A 138 5.78 1.80 -15.17
N PRO A 139 6.37 1.85 -16.38
CA PRO A 139 5.63 1.99 -17.63
C PRO A 139 4.71 0.81 -17.97
N ASP A 140 5.00 -0.37 -17.42
CA ASP A 140 4.23 -1.61 -17.61
C ASP A 140 3.16 -1.83 -16.54
N ALA A 141 3.05 -0.93 -15.57
CA ALA A 141 2.04 -1.02 -14.52
C ALA A 141 0.65 -0.57 -15.04
N THR A 142 -0.37 -0.98 -14.31
CA THR A 142 -1.76 -0.64 -14.57
C THR A 142 -2.29 0.31 -13.49
N PRO A 143 -3.28 1.18 -13.79
CA PRO A 143 -3.89 1.38 -15.11
C PRO A 143 -2.98 2.20 -16.04
N ALA A 144 -2.82 1.77 -17.30
CA ALA A 144 -1.83 2.32 -18.23
C ALA A 144 -1.89 3.86 -18.42
N LEU A 145 -3.06 4.48 -18.24
CA LEU A 145 -3.26 5.94 -18.31
C LEU A 145 -2.40 6.70 -17.29
N MET A 146 -2.08 6.09 -16.15
CA MET A 146 -1.29 6.72 -15.08
C MET A 146 0.22 6.59 -15.30
N HIS A 147 0.65 5.80 -16.28
CA HIS A 147 2.05 5.40 -16.49
C HIS A 147 2.63 5.87 -17.83
N ARG A 148 1.80 6.47 -18.69
CA ARG A 148 2.18 7.02 -19.99
C ARG A 148 1.92 8.53 -20.01
N LEU A 149 2.88 9.31 -20.53
CA LEU A 149 2.72 10.74 -20.82
C LEU A 149 2.17 10.93 -22.23
#